data_AF-A0A937TMF2-F1
#
_entry.id   AF-A0A937TMF2-F1
#
_cell.length_a   1.000
_cell.length_b   1.000
_cell.length_c   1.000
_cell.angle_alpha   90.00
_cell.angle_beta   90.00
_cell.angle_gamma   90.00
#
_symmetry.space_group_name_H-M   'P 1'
#
loop_
_entity.id
_entity.type
_entity.pdbx_description
1 polymer ?
#
loop_
_entity_poly.entity_id
_entity_poly.type
_entity_poly.pdbx_seq_one_letter_code
_entity_poly.pdbx_strand_id
1 'polypeptide(L)'
;MPACKLCQSDNVIKYGSYKGVQRYYCKDCHSKFKADDTLFYMKTPANQVSSALNSYYEGMSIKAIRRHLQQEHANMPSTATIYEWVQKYTQYATDSIEGYQPKQVGDTWIADETVLEIDGQNVWLWDIIDDKTRYLLATRISTSRTTRDAQMLIDRAVKTAGKYPKVVITDKLPSYLDVRYGKDTEHIQGRPFAVLNNTQKIERFHSTLKQRTKVMRGLKNIESAHDFVNGWLVHYNYLRPHTALADKTPAEVAGVDFPYKNWADITRHKPSKPIITSHVKRGTMRMEKTHIGRPRKLIPRQPRPPRESSSVKDKFTGRRL
;
A
#
# COMPACT_ATOMS: atom_id res chain seq x y z
N MET A 1 10.99 -39.70 -3.02
CA MET A 1 9.69 -39.08 -3.35
C MET A 1 9.79 -37.60 -3.05
N PRO A 2 9.11 -36.70 -3.78
CA PRO A 2 9.11 -35.27 -3.42
C PRO A 2 8.39 -35.08 -2.08
N ALA A 3 8.90 -34.17 -1.24
CA ALA A 3 8.17 -33.72 -0.06
C ALA A 3 6.84 -33.07 -0.47
N CYS A 4 5.83 -33.15 0.40
CA CYS A 4 4.53 -32.55 0.15
C CYS A 4 4.65 -31.03 0.09
N LYS A 5 4.26 -30.42 -1.03
CA LYS A 5 4.20 -28.95 -1.16
C LYS A 5 3.33 -28.23 -0.14
N LEU A 6 2.42 -28.95 0.53
CA LEU A 6 1.44 -28.35 1.45
C LEU A 6 1.90 -28.39 2.90
N CYS A 7 2.33 -29.56 3.37
CA CYS A 7 2.68 -29.79 4.77
C CYS A 7 4.14 -30.21 4.97
N GLN A 8 4.95 -30.22 3.91
CA GLN A 8 6.36 -30.64 3.91
C GLN A 8 6.61 -32.09 4.36
N SER A 9 5.56 -32.90 4.52
CA SER A 9 5.68 -34.31 4.86
C SER A 9 6.33 -35.14 3.75
N ASP A 10 7.17 -36.09 4.15
CA ASP A 10 7.77 -37.11 3.28
C ASP A 10 6.84 -38.31 3.00
N ASN A 11 5.68 -38.37 3.66
CA ASN A 11 4.68 -39.43 3.49
C ASN A 11 3.89 -39.26 2.18
N VAL A 12 4.60 -39.36 1.05
CA VAL A 12 4.11 -39.07 -0.29
C VAL A 12 4.24 -40.31 -1.18
N ILE A 13 3.15 -40.64 -1.88
CA ILE A 13 3.09 -41.75 -2.85
C ILE A 13 2.88 -41.25 -4.28
N LYS A 14 3.25 -42.07 -5.27
CA LYS A 14 2.91 -41.81 -6.67
C LYS A 14 1.40 -42.04 -6.84
N TYR A 15 0.73 -41.14 -7.55
CA TYR A 15 -0.72 -41.15 -7.71
C TYR A 15 -1.12 -40.98 -9.17
N GLY A 16 -0.63 -41.88 -10.02
CA GLY A 16 -0.87 -41.86 -11.46
C GLY A 16 -0.20 -40.69 -12.20
N SER A 17 -0.54 -40.54 -13.48
CA SER A 17 -0.02 -39.48 -14.35
C SER A 17 -1.15 -38.88 -15.18
N TYR A 18 -1.05 -37.59 -15.51
CA TYR A 18 -1.99 -36.92 -16.41
C TYR A 18 -1.22 -36.11 -17.46
N LYS A 19 -1.52 -36.36 -18.74
CA LYS A 19 -0.80 -35.77 -19.89
C LYS A 19 0.73 -35.89 -19.76
N GLY A 20 1.20 -37.10 -19.41
CA GLY A 20 2.63 -37.39 -19.22
C GLY A 20 3.26 -36.84 -17.93
N VAL A 21 2.52 -36.07 -17.12
CA VAL A 21 3.06 -35.50 -15.87
C VAL A 21 2.68 -36.37 -14.67
N GLN A 22 3.71 -36.85 -13.95
CA GLN A 22 3.55 -37.61 -12.71
C GLN A 22 2.82 -36.80 -11.63
N ARG A 23 1.83 -37.41 -10.99
CA ARG A 23 1.09 -36.86 -9.85
C ARG A 23 1.48 -37.59 -8.57
N TYR A 24 1.39 -36.88 -7.47
CA TYR A 24 1.75 -37.34 -6.13
C TYR A 24 0.57 -37.10 -5.18
N TYR A 25 0.45 -37.97 -4.18
CA TYR A 25 -0.55 -37.87 -3.12
C TYR A 25 0.16 -37.92 -1.78
N CYS A 26 -0.09 -36.92 -0.93
CA CYS A 26 0.40 -36.92 0.45
C CYS A 26 -0.60 -37.64 1.34
N LYS A 27 -0.15 -38.66 2.08
CA LYS A 27 -0.98 -39.43 3.00
C LYS A 27 -1.32 -38.68 4.29
N ASP A 28 -0.57 -37.65 4.65
CA ASP A 28 -0.83 -36.91 5.90
C ASP A 28 -1.88 -35.80 5.71
N CYS A 29 -1.75 -35.01 4.64
CA CYS A 29 -2.67 -33.90 4.36
C CYS A 29 -3.68 -34.18 3.23
N HIS A 30 -3.66 -35.39 2.68
CA HIS A 30 -4.53 -35.86 1.60
C HIS A 30 -4.50 -35.01 0.32
N SER A 31 -3.44 -34.24 0.12
CA SER A 31 -3.31 -33.34 -1.03
C SER A 31 -2.74 -34.06 -2.26
N LYS A 32 -3.26 -33.69 -3.44
CA LYS A 32 -2.77 -34.16 -4.75
C LYS A 32 -1.95 -33.05 -5.41
N PHE A 33 -0.75 -33.36 -5.88
CA PHE A 33 0.14 -32.35 -6.46
C PHE A 33 1.05 -32.89 -7.58
N LYS A 34 1.67 -31.98 -8.33
CA LYS A 34 2.78 -32.26 -9.25
C LYS A 34 4.10 -31.91 -8.56
N ALA A 35 5.18 -32.62 -8.85
CA ALA A 35 6.52 -32.26 -8.39
C ALA A 35 7.16 -31.18 -9.30
N ASP A 36 6.51 -30.02 -9.41
CA ASP A 36 7.00 -28.84 -10.14
C ASP A 36 6.83 -27.57 -9.28
N ASP A 37 7.00 -26.35 -9.80
CA ASP A 37 6.73 -25.12 -9.02
C ASP A 37 5.26 -24.65 -9.11
N THR A 38 4.34 -25.43 -9.68
CA THR A 38 2.94 -24.99 -9.82
C THR A 38 2.21 -25.03 -8.48
N LEU A 39 1.43 -23.96 -8.23
CA LEU A 39 0.56 -23.83 -7.06
C LEU A 39 -0.61 -24.82 -7.15
N PHE A 40 -1.17 -25.18 -6.00
CA PHE A 40 -2.27 -26.13 -5.93
C PHE A 40 -3.45 -25.69 -6.79
N TYR A 41 -3.97 -26.62 -7.60
CA TYR A 41 -5.07 -26.40 -8.55
C TYR A 41 -4.79 -25.35 -9.64
N MET A 42 -3.54 -24.92 -9.81
CA MET A 42 -3.14 -23.95 -10.82
C MET A 42 -2.26 -24.60 -11.90
N LYS A 43 -2.34 -24.04 -13.11
CA LYS A 43 -1.44 -24.39 -14.21
C LYS A 43 -0.17 -23.55 -14.20
N THR A 44 -0.25 -22.36 -13.60
CA THR A 44 0.83 -21.37 -13.55
C THR A 44 1.81 -21.68 -12.39
N PRO A 45 3.13 -21.65 -12.65
CA PRO A 45 4.17 -21.71 -11.62
C PRO A 45 4.06 -20.59 -10.56
N ALA A 46 4.47 -20.87 -9.33
CA ALA A 46 4.39 -19.93 -8.21
C ALA A 46 5.19 -18.67 -8.47
N ASN A 47 6.41 -18.78 -9.04
CA ASN A 47 7.24 -17.63 -9.38
C ASN A 47 6.56 -16.64 -10.34
N GLN A 48 5.77 -17.10 -11.31
CA GLN A 48 5.03 -16.24 -12.24
C GLN A 48 3.86 -15.53 -11.54
N VAL A 49 3.18 -16.24 -10.64
CA VAL A 49 2.10 -15.65 -9.82
C VAL A 49 2.67 -14.61 -8.87
N SER A 50 3.77 -14.92 -8.17
CA SER A 50 4.45 -13.96 -7.28
C SER A 50 4.99 -12.75 -8.03
N SER A 51 5.54 -12.95 -9.23
CA SER A 51 5.96 -11.84 -10.10
C SER A 51 4.76 -10.96 -10.47
N ALA A 52 3.63 -11.56 -10.82
CA ALA A 52 2.42 -10.81 -11.14
C ALA A 52 1.91 -9.99 -9.94
N LEU A 53 1.96 -10.53 -8.72
CA LEU A 53 1.59 -9.82 -7.49
C LEU A 53 2.54 -8.65 -7.22
N ASN A 54 3.85 -8.89 -7.31
CA ASN A 54 4.84 -7.85 -7.13
C ASN A 54 4.67 -6.71 -8.14
N SER A 55 4.59 -7.06 -9.43
CA SER A 55 4.34 -6.09 -10.52
C SER A 55 3.03 -5.32 -10.34
N TYR A 56 1.98 -5.99 -9.84
CA TYR A 56 0.70 -5.33 -9.56
C TYR A 56 0.90 -4.22 -8.53
N TYR A 57 1.55 -4.50 -7.40
CA TYR A 57 1.74 -3.48 -6.36
C TYR A 57 2.81 -2.46 -6.75
N GLU A 58 3.82 -2.81 -7.52
CA GLU A 58 4.81 -1.86 -8.06
C GLU A 58 4.28 -0.99 -9.23
N GLY A 59 2.97 -1.01 -9.49
CA GLY A 59 2.31 -0.02 -10.36
C GLY A 59 2.02 -0.49 -11.78
N MET A 60 2.26 -1.76 -12.14
CA MET A 60 1.85 -2.27 -13.44
C MET A 60 0.34 -2.49 -13.52
N SER A 61 -0.26 -2.09 -14.64
CA SER A 61 -1.64 -2.48 -14.95
C SER A 61 -1.74 -3.99 -15.20
N ILE A 62 -2.90 -4.60 -14.92
CA ILE A 62 -3.15 -6.03 -15.18
C ILE A 62 -2.87 -6.40 -16.65
N LYS A 63 -3.20 -5.49 -17.59
CA LYS A 63 -2.90 -5.68 -19.01
C LYS A 63 -1.40 -5.69 -19.29
N ALA A 64 -0.62 -4.87 -18.60
CA ALA A 64 0.84 -4.86 -18.72
C ALA A 64 1.45 -6.14 -18.13
N ILE A 65 0.98 -6.58 -16.96
CA ILE A 65 1.40 -7.85 -16.34
C ILE A 65 1.14 -9.02 -17.28
N ARG A 66 -0.05 -9.08 -17.87
CA ARG A 66 -0.41 -10.11 -18.85
C ARG A 66 0.57 -10.15 -20.04
N ARG A 67 0.95 -8.98 -20.58
CA ARG A 67 1.91 -8.90 -21.69
C ARG A 67 3.31 -9.33 -21.25
N HIS A 68 3.73 -8.92 -20.06
CA HIS A 68 5.04 -9.27 -19.50
C HIS A 68 5.16 -10.79 -19.29
N LEU A 69 4.15 -11.44 -18.70
CA LEU A 69 4.12 -12.90 -18.55
C LEU A 69 4.19 -13.64 -19.90
N GLN A 70 3.56 -13.09 -20.94
CA GLN A 70 3.65 -13.67 -22.28
C GLN A 70 5.05 -13.54 -22.87
N GLN A 71 5.72 -12.40 -22.68
CA GLN A 71 7.06 -12.16 -23.20
C GLN A 71 8.12 -13.02 -22.50
N GLU A 72 8.09 -13.08 -21.16
CA GLU A 72 9.12 -13.76 -20.38
C GLU A 72 8.91 -15.28 -20.26
N HIS A 73 7.65 -15.73 -20.34
CA HIS A 73 7.30 -17.11 -19.97
C HIS A 73 6.39 -17.82 -20.97
N ALA A 74 6.10 -17.20 -22.12
CA ALA A 74 5.13 -17.70 -23.09
C ALA A 74 3.76 -18.08 -22.46
N ASN A 75 3.39 -17.39 -21.37
CA ASN A 75 2.16 -17.63 -20.63
C ASN A 75 1.29 -16.37 -20.66
N MET A 76 0.10 -16.45 -21.25
CA MET A 76 -0.83 -15.32 -21.35
C MET A 76 -2.15 -15.55 -20.61
N PRO A 77 -2.17 -15.56 -19.27
CA PRO A 77 -3.40 -15.66 -18.51
C PRO A 77 -4.40 -14.56 -18.90
N SER A 78 -5.69 -14.82 -18.69
CA SER A 78 -6.69 -13.77 -18.86
C SER A 78 -6.50 -12.66 -17.82
N THR A 79 -6.99 -11.46 -18.10
CA THR A 79 -6.94 -10.36 -17.12
C THR A 79 -7.76 -10.67 -15.87
N ALA A 80 -8.84 -11.44 -16.01
CA ALA A 80 -9.64 -11.92 -14.87
C ALA A 80 -8.82 -12.86 -13.99
N THR A 81 -8.11 -13.81 -14.60
CA THR A 81 -7.25 -14.76 -13.89
C THR A 81 -6.16 -14.06 -13.07
N ILE A 82 -5.50 -13.04 -13.64
CA ILE A 82 -4.49 -12.26 -12.89
C ILE A 82 -5.14 -11.50 -11.73
N TYR A 83 -6.32 -10.91 -11.95
CA TYR A 83 -7.04 -10.20 -10.87
C TYR A 83 -7.46 -11.16 -9.75
N GLU A 84 -7.93 -12.36 -10.08
CA GLU A 84 -8.23 -13.41 -9.11
C GLU A 84 -7.00 -13.81 -8.29
N TRP A 85 -5.81 -13.89 -8.91
CA TRP A 85 -4.56 -14.12 -8.18
C TRP A 85 -4.29 -13.01 -7.18
N VAL A 86 -4.42 -11.75 -7.61
CA VAL A 86 -4.28 -10.59 -6.72
C VAL A 86 -5.22 -10.72 -5.54
N GLN A 87 -6.53 -10.84 -5.78
CA GLN A 87 -7.51 -10.95 -4.68
C GLN A 87 -7.20 -12.10 -3.73
N LYS A 88 -6.92 -13.29 -4.28
CA LYS A 88 -6.65 -14.50 -3.51
C LYS A 88 -5.42 -14.34 -2.61
N TYR A 89 -4.28 -13.94 -3.18
CA TYR A 89 -3.02 -13.91 -2.45
C TYR A 89 -2.86 -12.65 -1.60
N THR A 90 -3.55 -11.56 -1.93
CA THR A 90 -3.70 -10.41 -1.03
C THR A 90 -4.45 -10.80 0.25
N GLN A 91 -5.50 -11.61 0.14
CA GLN A 91 -6.18 -12.12 1.32
C GLN A 91 -5.23 -12.99 2.17
N TYR A 92 -4.48 -13.91 1.54
CA TYR A 92 -3.49 -14.72 2.25
C TYR A 92 -2.43 -13.88 2.95
N ALA A 93 -1.92 -12.85 2.27
CA ALA A 93 -0.94 -11.95 2.83
C ALA A 93 -1.51 -11.19 4.04
N THR A 94 -2.75 -10.71 3.94
CA THR A 94 -3.45 -10.01 5.03
C THR A 94 -3.71 -10.92 6.22
N ASP A 95 -4.15 -12.16 5.99
CA ASP A 95 -4.36 -13.14 7.06
C ASP A 95 -3.01 -13.54 7.71
N SER A 96 -1.94 -13.61 6.93
CA SER A 96 -0.63 -14.04 7.41
C SER A 96 0.05 -13.07 8.37
N ILE A 97 -0.35 -11.80 8.35
CA ILE A 97 0.18 -10.78 9.27
C ILE A 97 -0.62 -10.68 10.57
N GLU A 98 -1.71 -11.43 10.71
CA GLU A 98 -2.50 -11.46 11.96
C GLU A 98 -1.62 -11.96 13.12
N GLY A 99 -1.59 -11.21 14.22
CA GLY A 99 -0.77 -11.52 15.40
C GLY A 99 0.66 -10.99 15.36
N TYR A 100 1.14 -10.45 14.24
CA TYR A 100 2.43 -9.79 14.17
C TYR A 100 2.32 -8.32 14.58
N GLN A 101 3.25 -7.88 15.44
CA GLN A 101 3.33 -6.50 15.90
C GLN A 101 4.77 -5.97 15.80
N PRO A 102 4.96 -4.69 15.45
CA PRO A 102 6.28 -4.07 15.44
C PRO A 102 6.82 -3.90 16.85
N LYS A 103 8.05 -4.37 17.09
CA LYS A 103 8.73 -4.32 18.39
C LYS A 103 9.57 -3.06 18.58
N GLN A 104 9.97 -2.40 17.49
CA GLN A 104 10.94 -1.30 17.48
C GLN A 104 10.37 -0.01 16.87
N VAL A 105 9.10 0.30 17.13
CA VAL A 105 8.48 1.57 16.72
C VAL A 105 9.17 2.74 17.42
N GLY A 106 9.51 3.79 16.66
CA GLY A 106 10.08 5.03 17.18
C GLY A 106 9.09 5.85 18.02
N ASP A 107 9.59 6.99 18.50
CA ASP A 107 8.81 7.92 19.33
C ASP A 107 8.23 9.10 18.52
N THR A 108 8.52 9.18 17.23
CA THR A 108 8.05 10.24 16.34
C THR A 108 7.23 9.62 15.22
N TRP A 109 5.96 10.00 15.13
CA TRP A 109 5.05 9.53 14.08
C TRP A 109 4.65 10.68 13.18
N ILE A 110 4.42 10.39 11.90
CA ILE A 110 4.00 11.37 10.90
C ILE A 110 2.65 10.93 10.34
N ALA A 111 1.64 11.79 10.46
CA ALA A 111 0.31 11.56 9.91
C ALA A 111 -0.05 12.60 8.86
N ASP A 112 -0.75 12.16 7.82
CA ASP A 112 -1.23 13.00 6.73
C ASP A 112 -2.40 12.28 6.05
N GLU A 113 -3.10 13.00 5.18
CA GLU A 113 -4.23 12.46 4.44
C GLU A 113 -4.16 12.81 2.96
N THR A 114 -4.78 11.96 2.17
CA THR A 114 -4.82 12.12 0.74
C THR A 114 -6.15 11.71 0.15
N VAL A 115 -6.46 12.23 -1.03
CA VAL A 115 -7.70 11.89 -1.73
C VAL A 115 -7.47 10.66 -2.60
N LEU A 116 -8.38 9.69 -2.48
CA LEU A 116 -8.57 8.59 -3.44
C LEU A 116 -9.90 8.77 -4.17
N GLU A 117 -9.96 8.31 -5.42
CA GLU A 117 -11.21 8.27 -6.20
C GLU A 117 -11.76 6.84 -6.20
N ILE A 118 -12.99 6.68 -5.70
CA ILE A 118 -13.77 5.45 -5.66
C ILE A 118 -15.10 5.70 -6.37
N ASP A 119 -15.35 5.01 -7.47
CA ASP A 119 -16.59 5.09 -8.27
C ASP A 119 -16.98 6.55 -8.63
N GLY A 120 -15.99 7.36 -9.02
CA GLY A 120 -16.17 8.77 -9.34
C GLY A 120 -16.39 9.69 -8.13
N GLN A 121 -16.29 9.16 -6.90
CA GLN A 121 -16.38 9.91 -5.66
C GLN A 121 -15.01 10.02 -4.97
N ASN A 122 -14.71 11.21 -4.47
CA ASN A 122 -13.49 11.44 -3.70
C ASN A 122 -13.69 10.98 -2.26
N VAL A 123 -12.77 10.16 -1.74
CA VAL A 123 -12.71 9.77 -0.33
C VAL A 123 -11.36 10.18 0.26
N TRP A 124 -11.30 10.30 1.58
CA TRP A 124 -10.08 10.58 2.31
C TRP A 124 -9.44 9.28 2.76
N LEU A 125 -8.18 9.10 2.41
CA LEU A 125 -7.29 8.09 2.96
C LEU A 125 -6.37 8.80 3.96
N TRP A 126 -6.43 8.37 5.21
CA TRP A 126 -5.60 8.86 6.28
C TRP A 126 -4.57 7.80 6.61
N ASP A 127 -3.32 8.21 6.72
CA ASP A 127 -2.20 7.33 7.00
C ASP A 127 -1.33 7.91 8.10
N ILE A 128 -0.71 7.04 8.88
CA ILE A 128 0.28 7.41 9.88
C ILE A 128 1.43 6.41 9.87
N ILE A 129 2.63 6.94 9.72
CA ILE A 129 3.87 6.16 9.65
C ILE A 129 4.77 6.47 10.84
N ASP A 130 5.56 5.50 11.26
CA ASP A 130 6.70 5.73 12.15
C ASP A 130 7.85 6.40 11.39
N ASP A 131 8.40 7.49 11.94
CA ASP A 131 9.44 8.27 11.27
C ASP A 131 10.74 7.46 11.08
N LYS A 132 11.11 6.66 12.09
CA LYS A 132 12.36 5.90 12.12
C LYS A 132 12.34 4.72 11.16
N THR A 133 11.31 3.89 11.25
CA THR A 133 11.23 2.61 10.54
C THR A 133 10.43 2.70 9.24
N ARG A 134 9.74 3.82 9.01
CA ARG A 134 8.76 4.02 7.92
C ARG A 134 7.56 3.07 7.99
N TYR A 135 7.42 2.31 9.07
CA TYR A 135 6.33 1.35 9.24
C TYR A 135 4.99 2.08 9.25
N LEU A 136 4.07 1.66 8.39
CA LEU A 136 2.71 2.18 8.33
C LEU A 136 1.92 1.62 9.52
N LEU A 137 1.71 2.47 10.52
CA LEU A 137 1.10 2.11 11.80
C LEU A 137 -0.42 1.96 11.69
N ALA A 138 -1.06 2.83 10.89
CA ALA A 138 -2.47 2.74 10.60
C ALA A 138 -2.84 3.41 9.29
N THR A 139 -3.92 2.90 8.69
CA THR A 139 -4.61 3.48 7.56
C THR A 139 -6.12 3.55 7.84
N ARG A 140 -6.78 4.57 7.32
CA ARG A 140 -8.24 4.74 7.42
C ARG A 140 -8.80 5.37 6.15
N ILE A 141 -9.87 4.78 5.61
CA ILE A 141 -10.71 5.41 4.58
C ILE A 141 -11.90 6.08 5.26
N SER A 142 -12.24 7.31 4.86
CA SER A 142 -13.46 8.01 5.30
C SER A 142 -14.05 8.89 4.19
N THR A 143 -15.36 9.11 4.24
CA THR A 143 -16.08 10.09 3.39
C THR A 143 -16.07 11.50 3.98
N SER A 144 -15.56 11.65 5.21
CA SER A 144 -15.43 12.90 5.96
C SER A 144 -13.96 13.23 6.23
N ARG A 145 -13.64 14.52 6.47
CA ARG A 145 -12.30 14.99 6.83
C ARG A 145 -12.26 15.63 8.23
N THR A 146 -12.66 14.89 9.28
CA THR A 146 -12.96 15.46 10.62
C THR A 146 -11.92 15.10 11.69
N THR A 147 -11.93 15.81 12.82
CA THR A 147 -11.15 15.46 14.02
C THR A 147 -11.43 14.03 14.49
N ARG A 148 -12.67 13.56 14.36
CA ARG A 148 -13.03 12.16 14.68
C ARG A 148 -12.28 11.17 13.81
N ASP A 149 -12.13 11.45 12.51
CA ASP A 149 -11.38 10.59 11.60
C ASP A 149 -9.90 10.53 11.96
N ALA A 150 -9.31 11.68 12.28
CA ALA A 150 -7.94 11.78 12.75
C ALA A 150 -7.73 11.06 14.10
N GLN A 151 -8.66 11.20 15.06
CA GLN A 151 -8.60 10.48 16.34
C GLN A 151 -8.63 8.96 16.12
N MET A 152 -9.53 8.46 15.27
CA MET A 152 -9.60 7.02 14.96
C MET A 152 -8.33 6.50 14.28
N LEU A 153 -7.62 7.34 13.52
CA LEU A 153 -6.31 7.01 12.97
C LEU A 153 -5.26 6.84 14.07
N ILE A 154 -5.17 7.80 15.00
CA ILE A 154 -4.24 7.75 16.13
C ILE A 154 -4.51 6.54 17.02
N ASP A 155 -5.77 6.28 17.37
CA ASP A 155 -6.15 5.14 18.22
C ASP A 155 -5.71 3.81 17.60
N ARG A 156 -5.85 3.67 16.27
CA ARG A 156 -5.36 2.49 15.53
C ARG A 156 -3.83 2.40 15.57
N ALA A 157 -3.13 3.51 15.38
CA ALA A 157 -1.67 3.54 15.40
C ALA A 157 -1.12 3.15 16.78
N VAL A 158 -1.74 3.66 17.86
CA VAL A 158 -1.41 3.29 19.25
C VAL A 158 -1.64 1.82 19.49
N LYS A 159 -2.76 1.26 19.00
CA LYS A 159 -3.01 -0.18 19.10
C LYS A 159 -1.94 -1.01 18.38
N THR A 160 -1.53 -0.60 17.18
CA THR A 160 -0.48 -1.29 16.41
C THR A 160 0.89 -1.19 17.09
N ALA A 161 1.25 -0.01 17.62
CA ALA A 161 2.54 0.24 18.24
C ALA A 161 2.65 -0.27 19.68
N GLY A 162 1.52 -0.49 20.36
CA GLY A 162 1.46 -0.83 21.79
C GLY A 162 1.87 0.31 22.73
N LYS A 163 2.02 1.54 22.22
CA LYS A 163 2.43 2.72 22.99
C LYS A 163 1.91 4.01 22.35
N TYR A 164 1.93 5.10 23.11
CA TYR A 164 1.80 6.45 22.56
C TYR A 164 3.18 6.97 22.07
N PRO A 165 3.21 7.82 21.03
CA PRO A 165 4.43 8.49 20.60
C PRO A 165 4.79 9.62 21.56
N LYS A 166 6.03 10.12 21.48
CA LYS A 166 6.41 11.39 22.13
C LYS A 166 6.11 12.59 21.24
N VAL A 167 6.16 12.40 19.92
CA VAL A 167 5.94 13.46 18.94
C VAL A 167 5.04 12.95 17.81
N VAL A 168 4.04 13.74 17.44
CA VAL A 168 3.25 13.53 16.22
C VAL A 168 3.40 14.75 15.32
N ILE A 169 3.79 14.50 14.06
CA ILE A 169 3.94 15.52 13.03
C ILE A 169 2.78 15.39 12.04
N THR A 170 2.08 16.48 11.77
CA THR A 170 0.99 16.51 10.78
C THR A 170 1.10 17.73 9.87
N ASP A 171 0.34 17.76 8.77
CA ASP A 171 0.11 19.03 8.06
C ASP A 171 -0.78 19.99 8.90
N LYS A 172 -1.00 21.20 8.41
CA LYS A 172 -1.77 22.28 9.04
C LYS A 172 -3.29 22.10 8.96
N LEU A 173 -3.78 20.88 8.73
CA LEU A 173 -5.21 20.61 8.73
C LEU A 173 -5.80 20.85 10.14
N PRO A 174 -6.85 21.66 10.30
CA PRO A 174 -7.45 21.94 11.61
C PRO A 174 -7.94 20.69 12.35
N SER A 175 -8.34 19.64 11.62
CA SER A 175 -8.80 18.37 12.20
C SER A 175 -7.75 17.68 13.08
N TYR A 176 -6.46 18.02 12.96
CA TYR A 176 -5.41 17.49 13.84
C TYR A 176 -5.22 18.27 15.14
N LEU A 177 -5.78 19.48 15.28
CA LEU A 177 -5.54 20.33 16.45
C LEU A 177 -6.22 19.79 17.71
N ASP A 178 -7.42 19.22 17.55
CA ASP A 178 -8.25 18.75 18.67
C ASP A 178 -8.16 17.23 18.89
N VAL A 179 -7.07 16.61 18.43
CA VAL A 179 -6.82 15.17 18.58
C VAL A 179 -6.06 14.89 19.88
N ARG A 180 -6.43 13.80 20.55
CA ARG A 180 -5.79 13.32 21.78
C ARG A 180 -4.65 12.38 21.39
N TYR A 181 -3.42 12.90 21.43
CA TYR A 181 -2.22 12.15 21.06
C TYR A 181 -1.56 11.37 22.21
N GLY A 182 -2.05 11.53 23.44
CA GLY A 182 -1.40 11.05 24.68
C GLY A 182 -1.00 12.22 25.58
N LYS A 183 -0.92 11.98 26.90
CA LYS A 183 -0.70 13.04 27.91
C LYS A 183 0.62 13.80 27.69
N ASP A 184 1.67 13.07 27.31
CA ASP A 184 3.03 13.60 27.19
C ASP A 184 3.48 13.70 25.72
N THR A 185 2.51 13.71 24.80
CA THR A 185 2.78 13.74 23.36
C THR A 185 2.75 15.17 22.83
N GLU A 186 3.84 15.60 22.22
CA GLU A 186 3.93 16.87 21.51
C GLU A 186 3.33 16.74 20.10
N HIS A 187 2.39 17.62 19.75
CA HIS A 187 1.89 17.75 18.38
C HIS A 187 2.58 18.90 17.66
N ILE A 188 3.19 18.60 16.52
CA ILE A 188 3.91 19.56 15.69
C ILE A 188 3.23 19.64 14.32
N GLN A 189 2.77 20.83 13.94
CA GLN A 189 2.39 21.09 12.56
C GLN A 189 3.63 21.37 11.70
N GLY A 190 3.78 20.59 10.63
CA GLY A 190 4.86 20.73 9.66
C GLY A 190 4.96 22.14 9.09
N ARG A 191 6.19 22.57 8.80
CA ARG A 191 6.47 23.85 8.14
C ARG A 191 7.07 23.59 6.76
N PRO A 192 6.74 24.41 5.75
CA PRO A 192 7.45 24.39 4.47
C PRO A 192 8.96 24.55 4.71
N PHE A 193 9.77 23.73 4.03
CA PHE A 193 11.24 23.79 4.05
C PHE A 193 11.91 23.46 5.40
N ALA A 194 11.19 22.87 6.37
CA ALA A 194 11.82 22.40 7.59
C ALA A 194 12.67 21.15 7.31
N VAL A 195 13.94 21.16 7.73
CA VAL A 195 14.87 20.02 7.58
C VAL A 195 14.50 18.88 8.54
N LEU A 196 13.99 19.22 9.72
CA LEU A 196 13.47 18.30 10.74
C LEU A 196 11.96 18.51 10.93
N ASN A 197 11.27 17.51 11.49
CA ASN A 197 9.85 17.57 11.83
C ASN A 197 8.94 17.98 10.65
N ASN A 198 9.04 17.25 9.53
CA ASN A 198 8.25 17.48 8.32
C ASN A 198 7.47 16.24 7.86
N THR A 199 6.53 16.46 6.94
CA THR A 199 5.63 15.46 6.36
C THR A 199 6.20 14.77 5.11
N GLN A 200 7.46 15.03 4.73
CA GLN A 200 8.00 14.58 3.44
C GLN A 200 8.01 13.04 3.29
N LYS A 201 8.23 12.31 4.39
CA LYS A 201 8.25 10.84 4.36
C LYS A 201 6.88 10.27 4.00
N ILE A 202 5.80 10.81 4.57
CA ILE A 202 4.44 10.35 4.28
C ILE A 202 3.92 10.89 2.94
N GLU A 203 4.33 12.09 2.53
CA GLU A 203 4.05 12.60 1.17
C GLU A 203 4.66 11.69 0.09
N ARG A 204 5.89 11.20 0.30
CA ARG A 204 6.53 10.23 -0.60
C ARG A 204 5.78 8.89 -0.62
N PHE A 205 5.30 8.44 0.53
CA PHE A 205 4.43 7.26 0.63
C PHE A 205 3.15 7.46 -0.20
N HIS A 206 2.42 8.56 0.01
CA HIS A 206 1.21 8.90 -0.74
C HIS A 206 1.46 9.00 -2.25
N SER A 207 2.59 9.56 -2.67
CA SER A 207 2.99 9.62 -4.09
C SER A 207 3.11 8.22 -4.69
N THR A 208 3.77 7.30 -3.98
CA THR A 208 3.95 5.91 -4.42
C THR A 208 2.61 5.18 -4.55
N LEU A 209 1.74 5.33 -3.54
CA LEU A 209 0.38 4.79 -3.57
C LEU A 209 -0.44 5.36 -4.73
N LYS A 210 -0.34 6.67 -5.00
CA LYS A 210 -1.07 7.33 -6.08
C LYS A 210 -0.61 6.91 -7.47
N GLN A 211 0.68 6.63 -7.67
CA GLN A 211 1.16 6.05 -8.92
C GLN A 211 0.44 4.73 -9.22
N ARG A 212 0.25 3.90 -8.18
CA ARG A 212 -0.48 2.64 -8.28
C ARG A 212 -1.97 2.85 -8.57
N THR A 213 -2.67 3.71 -7.82
CA THR A 213 -4.12 3.89 -7.99
C THR A 213 -4.47 4.56 -9.33
N LYS A 214 -3.60 5.43 -9.85
CA LYS A 214 -3.76 6.09 -11.16
C LYS A 214 -3.94 5.10 -12.31
N VAL A 215 -3.18 3.99 -12.34
CA VAL A 215 -3.30 2.99 -13.43
C VAL A 215 -4.51 2.06 -13.28
N MET A 216 -5.17 2.05 -12.11
CA MET A 216 -6.37 1.24 -11.87
C MET A 216 -7.63 1.81 -12.53
N ARG A 217 -7.58 3.08 -12.97
CA ARG A 217 -8.76 3.83 -13.47
C ARG A 217 -9.89 3.89 -12.43
N GLY A 218 -9.52 4.17 -11.18
CA GLY A 218 -10.45 4.26 -10.05
C GLY A 218 -10.77 2.90 -9.42
N LEU A 219 -11.06 2.93 -8.12
CA LEU A 219 -11.58 1.77 -7.40
C LEU A 219 -13.09 1.72 -7.60
N LYS A 220 -13.65 0.54 -7.89
CA LYS A 220 -15.06 0.44 -8.30
C LYS A 220 -16.07 0.58 -7.17
N ASN A 221 -15.66 0.32 -5.93
CA ASN A 221 -16.48 0.46 -4.73
C ASN A 221 -15.59 0.44 -3.48
N ILE A 222 -16.20 0.70 -2.33
CA ILE A 222 -15.51 0.83 -1.04
C ILE A 222 -14.87 -0.49 -0.60
N GLU A 223 -15.50 -1.64 -0.87
CA GLU A 223 -14.95 -2.96 -0.51
C GLU A 223 -13.66 -3.23 -1.30
N SER A 224 -13.67 -2.96 -2.61
CA SER A 224 -12.47 -3.09 -3.45
C SER A 224 -11.36 -2.14 -3.03
N ALA A 225 -11.72 -0.96 -2.49
CA ALA A 225 -10.76 -0.02 -1.95
C ALA A 225 -10.13 -0.54 -0.65
N HIS A 226 -10.92 -1.12 0.24
CA HIS A 226 -10.42 -1.79 1.44
C HIS A 226 -9.50 -2.96 1.09
N ASP A 227 -9.91 -3.85 0.17
CA ASP A 227 -9.07 -4.97 -0.28
C ASP A 227 -7.73 -4.49 -0.84
N PHE A 228 -7.77 -3.44 -1.67
CA PHE A 228 -6.56 -2.84 -2.25
C PHE A 228 -5.67 -2.23 -1.18
N VAL A 229 -6.21 -1.41 -0.27
CA VAL A 229 -5.46 -0.73 0.80
C VAL A 229 -4.86 -1.73 1.79
N ASN A 230 -5.60 -2.77 2.18
CA ASN A 230 -5.08 -3.82 3.05
C ASN A 230 -3.91 -4.55 2.39
N GLY A 231 -4.06 -4.91 1.11
CA GLY A 231 -2.96 -5.52 0.37
C GLY A 231 -1.77 -4.58 0.14
N TRP A 232 -2.03 -3.29 -0.05
CA TRP A 232 -0.99 -2.27 -0.15
C TRP A 232 -0.19 -2.17 1.15
N LEU A 233 -0.87 -2.18 2.31
CA LEU A 233 -0.22 -2.17 3.62
C LEU A 233 0.71 -3.38 3.76
N VAL A 234 0.24 -4.58 3.43
CA VAL A 234 1.07 -5.79 3.52
C VAL A 234 2.28 -5.68 2.60
N HIS A 235 2.06 -5.29 1.35
CA HIS A 235 3.14 -5.11 0.40
C HIS A 235 4.18 -4.08 0.90
N TYR A 236 3.72 -2.90 1.30
CA TYR A 236 4.57 -1.80 1.74
C TYR A 236 5.36 -2.15 3.00
N ASN A 237 4.69 -2.66 4.05
CA ASN A 237 5.37 -2.92 5.33
C ASN A 237 6.25 -4.16 5.28
N TYR A 238 5.81 -5.25 4.63
CA TYR A 238 6.39 -6.57 4.83
C TYR A 238 7.16 -7.13 3.62
N LEU A 239 6.87 -6.65 2.41
CA LEU A 239 7.38 -7.29 1.18
C LEU A 239 8.20 -6.35 0.30
N ARG A 240 8.09 -5.03 0.52
CA ARG A 240 8.74 -4.02 -0.28
C ARG A 240 10.00 -3.51 0.41
N PRO A 241 11.19 -3.72 -0.15
CA PRO A 241 12.41 -3.13 0.39
C PRO A 241 12.48 -1.63 0.09
N HIS A 242 13.12 -0.87 0.98
CA HIS A 242 13.29 0.57 0.84
C HIS A 242 14.78 0.92 0.82
N THR A 243 15.25 1.60 -0.22
CA THR A 243 16.63 2.09 -0.31
C THR A 243 17.01 3.00 0.88
N ALA A 244 16.06 3.80 1.35
CA ALA A 244 16.23 4.64 2.54
C ALA A 244 16.34 3.86 3.87
N LEU A 245 16.13 2.53 3.84
CA LEU A 245 16.26 1.59 4.96
C LEU A 245 17.33 0.53 4.67
N ALA A 246 18.32 0.83 3.81
CA ALA A 246 19.35 -0.11 3.38
C ALA A 246 18.75 -1.41 2.80
N ASP A 247 17.74 -1.24 1.92
CA ASP A 247 17.02 -2.30 1.22
C ASP A 247 16.28 -3.29 2.13
N LYS A 248 16.00 -2.88 3.37
CA LYS A 248 15.09 -3.58 4.28
C LYS A 248 13.65 -3.11 4.12
N THR A 249 12.72 -3.97 4.51
CA THR A 249 11.30 -3.61 4.63
C THR A 249 11.06 -2.81 5.93
N PRO A 250 10.00 -1.99 5.98
CA PRO A 250 9.63 -1.32 7.23
C PRO A 250 9.41 -2.30 8.39
N ALA A 251 8.85 -3.48 8.15
CA ALA A 251 8.62 -4.51 9.15
C ALA A 251 9.93 -5.08 9.71
N GLU A 252 10.94 -5.31 8.86
CA GLU A 252 12.27 -5.75 9.31
C GLU A 252 12.93 -4.70 10.21
N VAL A 253 12.88 -3.43 9.83
CA VAL A 253 13.45 -2.34 10.65
C VAL A 253 12.66 -2.14 11.94
N ALA A 254 11.35 -2.37 11.90
CA ALA A 254 10.48 -2.36 13.07
C ALA A 254 10.60 -3.61 13.95
N GLY A 255 11.48 -4.56 13.61
CA GLY A 255 11.75 -5.76 14.42
C GLY A 255 10.59 -6.75 14.43
N VAL A 256 9.77 -6.79 13.38
CA VAL A 256 8.73 -7.80 13.22
C VAL A 256 9.39 -9.10 12.77
N ASP A 257 9.08 -10.20 13.47
CA ASP A 257 9.60 -11.54 13.15
C ASP A 257 8.71 -12.24 12.12
N PHE A 258 8.56 -11.65 10.94
CA PHE A 258 7.67 -12.16 9.91
C PHE A 258 8.37 -13.22 9.04
N PRO A 259 7.83 -14.44 8.89
CA PRO A 259 8.55 -15.56 8.28
C PRO A 259 8.62 -15.52 6.74
N TYR A 260 7.83 -14.65 6.10
CA TYR A 260 7.76 -14.57 4.64
C TYR A 260 8.55 -13.37 4.13
N LYS A 261 9.46 -13.58 3.18
CA LYS A 261 10.32 -12.52 2.64
C LYS A 261 9.72 -11.86 1.40
N ASN A 262 8.87 -12.58 0.69
CA ASN A 262 8.32 -12.13 -0.60
C ASN A 262 6.99 -12.81 -0.92
N TRP A 263 6.35 -12.37 -2.00
CA TRP A 263 5.10 -12.95 -2.51
C TRP A 263 5.21 -14.44 -2.84
N ALA A 264 6.38 -14.94 -3.23
CA ALA A 264 6.58 -16.34 -3.56
C ALA A 264 6.51 -17.23 -2.31
N ASP A 265 6.94 -16.73 -1.15
CA ASP A 265 6.79 -17.44 0.13
C ASP A 265 5.31 -17.49 0.54
N ILE A 266 4.60 -16.36 0.44
CA ILE A 266 3.16 -16.26 0.77
C ILE A 266 2.32 -17.17 -0.14
N THR A 267 2.56 -17.13 -1.45
CA THR A 267 1.77 -17.91 -2.44
C THR A 267 1.90 -19.42 -2.26
N ARG A 268 3.02 -19.89 -1.69
CA ARG A 268 3.25 -21.31 -1.41
C ARG A 268 2.68 -21.76 -0.07
N HIS A 269 2.23 -20.83 0.79
CA HIS A 269 1.60 -21.18 2.05
C HIS A 269 0.09 -21.43 1.88
N LYS A 270 -0.44 -22.41 2.61
CA LYS A 270 -1.88 -22.69 2.67
C LYS A 270 -2.51 -21.83 3.77
N PRO A 271 -3.61 -21.12 3.54
CA PRO A 271 -4.32 -20.43 4.61
C PRO A 271 -4.90 -21.42 5.63
N SER A 272 -5.06 -20.97 6.87
CA SER A 272 -5.77 -21.68 7.94
C SER A 272 -7.29 -21.75 7.70
N LYS A 273 -7.85 -20.85 6.87
CA LYS A 273 -9.28 -20.80 6.51
C LYS A 273 -9.48 -21.03 5.00
N PRO A 274 -10.48 -21.82 4.58
CA PRO A 274 -10.83 -21.95 3.17
C PRO A 274 -11.36 -20.62 2.64
N ILE A 275 -10.82 -20.15 1.51
CA ILE A 275 -11.39 -18.99 0.83
C ILE A 275 -12.72 -19.42 0.22
N ILE A 276 -13.80 -18.84 0.72
CA ILE A 276 -15.05 -18.79 -0.02
C ILE A 276 -14.88 -17.65 -1.02
N THR A 277 -14.40 -17.95 -2.23
CA THR A 277 -14.62 -17.08 -3.39
C THR A 277 -16.08 -17.25 -3.79
N SER A 278 -17.00 -16.95 -2.87
CA SER A 278 -18.33 -16.61 -3.32
C SER A 278 -18.10 -15.36 -4.15
N HIS A 279 -18.51 -15.42 -5.40
CA HIS A 279 -18.95 -14.21 -6.06
C HIS A 279 -20.12 -13.67 -5.23
N VAL A 280 -19.83 -13.06 -4.07
CA VAL A 280 -20.78 -12.18 -3.43
C VAL A 280 -21.03 -11.15 -4.51
N LYS A 281 -22.27 -11.12 -5.04
CA LYS A 281 -22.72 -9.99 -5.84
C LYS A 281 -22.40 -8.78 -4.98
N ARG A 282 -21.33 -8.06 -5.33
CA ARG A 282 -20.88 -6.90 -4.57
C ARG A 282 -22.07 -5.97 -4.53
N GLY A 283 -22.69 -5.84 -3.36
CA GLY A 283 -23.82 -4.95 -3.19
C GLY A 283 -23.38 -3.58 -3.65
N THR A 284 -24.24 -2.88 -4.39
CA THR A 284 -24.05 -1.45 -4.63
C THR A 284 -24.27 -0.73 -3.31
N MET A 285 -23.26 -0.73 -2.41
CA MET A 285 -23.25 0.24 -1.32
C MET A 285 -23.08 1.60 -1.98
N ARG A 286 -24.16 2.36 -2.03
CA ARG A 286 -24.14 3.73 -2.53
C ARG A 286 -23.44 4.58 -1.47
N MET A 287 -22.21 4.99 -1.76
CA MET A 287 -21.45 5.86 -0.88
C MET A 287 -22.23 7.17 -0.67
N GLU A 288 -22.37 7.59 0.59
CA GLU A 288 -22.90 8.91 0.92
C GLU A 288 -21.98 10.00 0.35
N LYS A 289 -22.57 11.13 -0.06
CA LYS A 289 -21.82 12.24 -0.65
C LYS A 289 -20.74 12.72 0.31
N THR A 290 -19.49 12.69 -0.15
CA THR A 290 -18.34 13.23 0.57
C THR A 290 -18.55 14.71 0.88
N HIS A 291 -18.48 15.09 2.16
CA HIS A 291 -18.43 16.49 2.57
C HIS A 291 -17.02 17.03 2.33
N ILE A 292 -16.76 17.47 1.11
CA ILE A 292 -15.49 18.11 0.73
C ILE A 292 -15.52 19.56 1.25
N GLY A 293 -14.82 19.84 2.35
CA GLY A 293 -14.33 21.19 2.59
C GLY A 293 -13.47 21.59 1.38
N ARG A 294 -13.87 22.65 0.66
CA ARG A 294 -13.24 23.05 -0.62
C ARG A 294 -11.70 23.10 -0.48
N PRO A 295 -10.95 22.42 -1.36
CA PRO A 295 -9.57 22.80 -1.61
C PRO A 295 -9.59 24.26 -2.09
N ARG A 296 -8.82 25.16 -1.46
CA ARG A 296 -8.60 26.49 -2.04
C ARG A 296 -8.04 26.27 -3.46
N LYS A 297 -8.78 26.71 -4.48
CA LYS A 297 -8.21 26.85 -5.83
C LYS A 297 -6.97 27.71 -5.68
N LEU A 298 -5.80 27.18 -6.07
CA LEU A 298 -4.64 28.02 -6.34
C LEU A 298 -5.08 29.01 -7.41
N ILE A 299 -5.28 30.27 -7.01
CA ILE A 299 -5.50 31.36 -7.95
C ILE A 299 -4.24 31.42 -8.82
N PRO A 300 -4.34 31.31 -10.16
CA PRO A 300 -3.20 31.52 -11.03
C PRO A 300 -2.55 32.85 -10.66
N ARG A 301 -1.25 32.85 -10.35
CA ARG A 301 -0.54 34.11 -10.13
C ARG A 301 -0.74 34.96 -11.37
N GLN A 302 -1.36 36.12 -11.21
CA GLN A 302 -1.36 37.17 -12.22
C GLN A 302 0.09 37.40 -12.65
N PRO A 303 0.40 37.44 -13.96
CA PRO A 303 1.75 37.77 -14.42
C PRO A 303 2.14 39.11 -13.81
N ARG A 304 3.34 39.18 -13.21
CA ARG A 304 3.86 40.45 -12.70
C ARG A 304 3.91 41.45 -13.87
N PRO A 305 3.46 42.70 -13.67
CA PRO A 305 3.71 43.72 -14.67
C PRO A 305 5.23 43.84 -14.92
N PRO A 306 5.65 44.07 -16.17
CA PRO A 306 7.06 44.23 -16.49
C PRO A 306 7.65 45.36 -15.65
N ARG A 307 8.88 45.13 -15.14
CA ARG A 307 9.63 46.16 -14.42
C ARG A 307 9.84 47.34 -15.37
N GLU A 308 9.29 48.49 -15.04
CA GLU A 308 9.69 49.75 -15.67
C GLU A 308 11.20 49.91 -15.47
N SER A 309 11.92 49.97 -16.59
CA SER A 309 13.32 50.36 -16.60
C SER A 309 13.40 51.84 -16.23
N SER A 310 13.84 52.14 -15.02
CA SER A 310 14.24 53.47 -14.62
C SER A 310 15.47 53.88 -15.45
N SER A 311 15.25 54.55 -16.58
CA SER A 311 16.32 55.26 -17.28
C SER A 311 16.69 56.49 -16.47
N VAL A 312 17.68 56.35 -15.60
CA VAL A 312 18.45 57.47 -15.08
C VAL A 312 19.17 58.10 -16.28
N LYS A 313 18.65 59.23 -16.77
CA LYS A 313 19.39 60.14 -17.64
C LYS A 313 19.90 61.30 -16.80
N ASP A 314 21.04 61.08 -16.18
CA ASP A 314 21.97 62.15 -15.86
C ASP A 314 22.80 62.46 -17.11
N LYS A 315 22.72 63.70 -17.60
CA LYS A 315 23.87 64.58 -17.92
C LYS A 315 23.45 65.82 -18.75
N PHE A 316 23.55 66.96 -18.07
CA PHE A 316 24.27 68.19 -18.44
C PHE A 316 24.00 68.95 -19.77
N THR A 317 23.91 70.27 -19.58
CA THR A 317 24.36 71.42 -20.42
C THR A 317 23.44 72.02 -21.49
N GLY A 318 23.25 73.36 -21.38
CA GLY A 318 23.23 74.24 -22.54
C GLY A 318 22.12 75.28 -22.61
N ARG A 319 22.23 76.37 -21.83
CA ARG A 319 21.67 77.68 -22.22
C ARG A 319 22.45 78.19 -23.43
N ARG A 320 21.77 78.56 -24.54
CA ARG A 320 22.04 79.78 -25.31
C ARG A 320 20.98 80.01 -26.38
N LEU A 321 20.45 81.24 -26.33
CA LEU A 321 19.63 82.02 -27.27
C LEU A 321 18.22 81.53 -27.57
#